data_AF-A0A310SS34-F1
#
_entry.id   AF-A0A310SS34-F1
#
_cell.length_a   1.000
_cell.length_b   1.000
_cell.length_c   1.000
_cell.angle_alpha   90.00
_cell.angle_beta   90.00
_cell.angle_gamma   90.00
#
_symmetry.space_group_name_H-M   'P 1'
#
loop_
_entity.id
_entity.type
_entity.pdbx_description
1 polymer ?
#
loop_
_entity_poly.entity_id
_entity_poly.type
_entity_poly.pdbx_seq_one_letter_code
_entity_poly.pdbx_strand_id
1 'polypeptide(L)'
;IHDCHINDIHPGAFRGLVSLKKLSLPNNNITQVRGEWFKDLVHLEQLDLSFNQIGIIAPPGFSRMILLKRLDIRENRLSCVHPVTLPGGIDKLYFVGNPLSFNCRRQLTLWMRDHGVSYKNELSEKEAWLDKLLWLCAIGDASVANSEVLMKECVILNLFNQLRTGLETAESYPLAVDCAAARDDLTDCIIEQAQKFKLLTNGNVIKELLLYIHQAMSNV
;
A
#
# COMPACT_ATOMS: atom_id res chain seq x y z
N ILE A 1 -12.50 21.69 7.24
CA ILE A 1 -12.29 22.75 6.23
C ILE A 1 -12.03 22.03 4.92
N HIS A 2 -12.94 22.13 3.95
CA HIS A 2 -12.80 21.48 2.65
C HIS A 2 -13.01 22.51 1.54
N ASP A 3 -12.42 22.26 0.37
CA ASP A 3 -12.62 23.05 -0.85
C ASP A 3 -12.22 24.53 -0.70
N CYS A 4 -11.20 24.80 0.11
CA CYS A 4 -10.71 26.16 0.39
C CYS A 4 -9.38 26.49 -0.33
N HIS A 5 -8.91 25.62 -1.23
CA HIS A 5 -7.64 25.75 -1.96
C HIS A 5 -6.41 25.99 -1.08
N ILE A 6 -6.44 25.55 0.18
CA ILE A 6 -5.33 25.74 1.13
C ILE A 6 -4.11 24.98 0.61
N ASN A 7 -3.01 25.67 0.37
CA ASN A 7 -1.75 25.06 -0.12
C ASN A 7 -0.59 25.17 0.88
N ASP A 8 -0.65 26.11 1.83
CA ASP A 8 0.29 26.24 2.94
C ASP A 8 -0.48 26.53 4.23
N ILE A 9 0.07 26.05 5.35
CA ILE A 9 -0.48 26.27 6.68
C ILE A 9 0.60 26.94 7.52
N HIS A 10 0.27 28.10 8.06
CA HIS A 10 1.19 28.83 8.91
C HIS A 10 1.60 27.96 10.13
N PRO A 11 2.88 27.88 10.52
CA PRO A 11 3.34 27.03 11.63
C PRO A 11 2.59 27.23 12.95
N GLY A 12 2.11 28.45 13.20
CA GLY A 12 1.32 28.81 14.39
C GLY A 12 -0.20 28.67 14.23
N ALA A 13 -0.71 28.18 13.10
CA ALA A 13 -2.15 28.16 12.81
C ALA A 13 -2.97 27.35 13.83
N PHE A 14 -2.36 26.33 14.44
CA PHE A 14 -2.98 25.47 15.44
C PHE A 14 -2.39 25.63 16.85
N ARG A 15 -1.61 26.69 17.07
CA ARG A 15 -0.94 26.95 18.35
C ARG A 15 -1.97 27.07 19.48
N GLY A 16 -1.72 26.40 20.59
CA GLY A 16 -2.58 26.45 21.78
C GLY A 16 -3.90 25.66 21.67
N LEU A 17 -4.18 24.99 20.56
CA LEU A 17 -5.37 24.14 20.39
C LEU A 17 -5.24 22.79 21.10
N VAL A 18 -4.82 22.80 22.37
CA VAL A 18 -4.46 21.61 23.15
C VAL A 18 -5.64 20.67 23.38
N SER A 19 -6.87 21.16 23.38
CA SER A 19 -8.10 20.37 23.57
C SER A 19 -8.71 19.86 22.26
N LEU A 20 -8.11 20.18 21.11
CA LEU A 20 -8.64 19.77 19.81
C LEU A 20 -8.53 18.25 19.65
N LYS A 21 -9.67 17.61 19.39
CA LYS A 21 -9.75 16.14 19.20
C LYS A 21 -9.84 15.72 17.74
N LYS A 22 -10.35 16.58 16.87
CA LYS A 22 -10.55 16.28 15.46
C LYS A 22 -10.10 17.45 14.61
N LEU A 23 -9.30 17.17 13.57
CA LEU A 23 -8.90 18.13 12.56
C LEU A 23 -9.16 17.51 11.20
N SER A 24 -9.90 18.23 10.35
CA SER A 24 -10.28 17.76 9.02
C SER A 24 -9.99 18.87 8.01
N LEU A 25 -9.09 18.58 7.07
CA LEU A 25 -8.63 19.43 5.98
C LEU A 25 -8.72 18.74 4.60
N PRO A 26 -9.74 17.91 4.30
CA PRO A 26 -9.79 17.20 3.03
C PRO A 26 -10.07 18.16 1.85
N ASN A 27 -9.85 17.72 0.62
CA ASN A 27 -10.11 18.51 -0.60
C ASN A 27 -9.45 19.90 -0.56
N ASN A 28 -8.14 19.93 -0.30
CA ASN A 28 -7.34 21.15 -0.38
C ASN A 28 -6.12 20.92 -1.30
N ASN A 29 -5.23 21.90 -1.36
CA ASN A 29 -4.05 21.89 -2.22
C ASN A 29 -2.75 21.69 -1.41
N ILE A 30 -2.83 21.04 -0.25
CA ILE A 30 -1.67 20.85 0.64
C ILE A 30 -0.69 19.90 -0.05
N THR A 31 0.57 20.32 -0.19
CA THR A 31 1.61 19.56 -0.92
C THR A 31 2.60 18.83 -0.02
N GLN A 32 2.68 19.23 1.25
CA GLN A 32 3.59 18.63 2.22
C GLN A 32 2.99 18.70 3.62
N VAL A 33 3.26 17.70 4.45
CA VAL A 33 2.95 17.75 5.88
C VAL A 33 4.19 18.17 6.64
N ARG A 34 4.07 19.24 7.42
CA ARG A 34 5.14 19.68 8.31
C ARG A 34 4.80 19.37 9.77
N GLY A 35 5.72 18.72 10.48
CA GLY A 35 5.47 18.24 11.85
C GLY A 35 5.19 19.36 12.87
N GLU A 36 5.68 20.57 12.62
CA GLU A 36 5.45 21.72 13.51
C GLU A 36 3.98 22.14 13.62
N TRP A 37 3.15 21.87 12.61
CA TRP A 37 1.72 22.20 12.63
C TRP A 37 1.00 21.54 13.80
N PHE A 38 1.43 20.33 14.17
CA PHE A 38 0.73 19.49 15.12
C PHE A 38 1.37 19.48 16.51
N LYS A 39 2.38 20.32 16.76
CA LYS A 39 3.16 20.32 18.00
C LYS A 39 2.30 20.41 19.26
N ASP A 40 1.26 21.25 19.24
CA ASP A 40 0.39 21.49 20.39
C ASP A 40 -0.87 20.60 20.38
N LEU A 41 -1.09 19.81 19.32
CA LEU A 41 -2.28 18.98 19.12
C LEU A 41 -2.18 17.63 19.84
N VAL A 42 -1.78 17.65 21.11
CA VAL A 42 -1.46 16.45 21.89
C VAL A 42 -2.67 15.55 22.20
N HIS A 43 -3.89 16.10 22.15
CA HIS A 43 -5.15 15.36 22.33
C HIS A 43 -5.89 15.05 21.02
N LEU A 44 -5.24 15.24 19.86
CA LEU A 44 -5.88 14.93 18.59
C LEU A 44 -6.07 13.43 18.44
N GLU A 45 -7.31 13.01 18.20
CA GLU A 45 -7.72 11.62 18.04
C GLU A 45 -7.96 11.27 16.56
N GLN A 46 -8.33 12.26 15.74
CA GLN A 46 -8.71 12.08 14.33
C GLN A 46 -8.13 13.18 13.46
N LEU A 47 -7.39 12.78 12.43
CA LEU A 47 -6.83 13.68 11.43
C LEU A 47 -7.24 13.20 10.03
N ASP A 48 -7.84 14.11 9.27
CA ASP A 48 -8.22 13.88 7.89
C ASP A 48 -7.53 14.90 6.98
N LEU A 49 -6.65 14.38 6.12
CA LEU A 49 -5.87 15.09 5.10
C LEU A 49 -6.13 14.48 3.71
N SER A 50 -7.23 13.75 3.55
CA SER A 50 -7.56 13.05 2.30
C SER A 50 -7.78 14.03 1.14
N PHE A 51 -7.62 13.56 -0.10
CA PHE A 51 -7.86 14.36 -1.31
C PHE A 51 -7.07 15.69 -1.31
N ASN A 52 -5.77 15.59 -1.03
CA ASN A 52 -4.82 16.69 -1.12
C ASN A 52 -3.75 16.34 -2.17
N GLN A 53 -2.65 17.09 -2.20
CA GLN A 53 -1.54 16.86 -3.13
C GLN A 53 -0.26 16.50 -2.39
N ILE A 54 -0.39 15.89 -1.20
CA ILE A 54 0.72 15.66 -0.29
C ILE A 54 1.67 14.65 -0.91
N GLY A 55 2.89 15.08 -1.21
CA GLY A 55 3.96 14.20 -1.71
C GLY A 55 4.93 13.75 -0.61
N ILE A 56 5.05 14.53 0.46
CA ILE A 56 6.07 14.34 1.50
C ILE A 56 5.46 14.58 2.89
N ILE A 57 5.77 13.68 3.82
CA ILE A 57 5.55 13.87 5.27
C ILE A 57 6.92 14.10 5.90
N ALA A 58 7.20 15.35 6.29
CA ALA A 58 8.48 15.71 6.86
C ALA A 58 8.62 15.14 8.29
N PRO A 59 9.79 14.62 8.70
CA PRO A 59 10.02 14.19 10.08
C PRO A 59 9.76 15.34 11.08
N PRO A 60 9.18 15.05 12.27
CA PRO A 60 8.83 13.73 12.81
C PRO A 60 7.47 13.18 12.30
N GLY A 61 6.79 13.85 11.38
CA GLY A 61 5.49 13.45 10.86
C GLY A 61 4.42 13.46 11.95
N PHE A 62 3.70 12.34 12.08
CA PHE A 62 2.62 12.13 13.04
C PHE A 62 3.07 11.38 14.31
N SER A 63 4.35 10.98 14.39
CA SER A 63 4.86 10.11 15.46
C SER A 63 4.66 10.64 16.89
N ARG A 64 4.56 11.97 17.06
CA ARG A 64 4.34 12.61 18.37
C ARG A 64 2.87 12.67 18.80
N MET A 65 1.95 12.35 17.90
CA MET A 65 0.51 12.45 18.16
C MET A 65 0.03 11.16 18.85
N ILE A 66 0.44 10.98 20.11
CA ILE A 66 0.27 9.73 20.86
C ILE A 66 -1.18 9.28 21.05
N LEU A 67 -2.14 10.21 20.97
CA LEU A 67 -3.57 9.94 21.08
C LEU A 67 -4.28 9.80 19.72
N LEU A 68 -3.55 9.95 18.61
CA LEU A 68 -4.13 9.85 17.26
C LEU A 68 -4.55 8.41 16.98
N LYS A 69 -5.86 8.20 16.82
CA LYS A 69 -6.46 6.88 16.56
C LYS A 69 -6.82 6.67 15.11
N ARG A 70 -7.15 7.74 14.38
CA ARG A 70 -7.52 7.66 12.96
C ARG A 70 -6.78 8.70 12.15
N LEU A 71 -6.12 8.24 11.09
CA LEU A 71 -5.47 9.08 10.09
C LEU A 71 -5.99 8.73 8.71
N ASP A 72 -6.53 9.70 8.00
CA ASP A 72 -6.91 9.59 6.59
C ASP A 72 -5.97 10.44 5.74
N ILE A 73 -5.20 9.78 4.88
CA ILE A 73 -4.27 10.37 3.92
C ILE A 73 -4.53 9.81 2.52
N ARG A 74 -5.73 9.28 2.26
CA ARG A 74 -6.11 8.76 0.94
C ARG A 74 -6.04 9.82 -0.14
N GLU A 75 -5.93 9.38 -1.39
CA GLU A 75 -6.02 10.25 -2.57
C GLU A 75 -5.05 11.44 -2.46
N ASN A 76 -3.77 11.11 -2.30
CA ASN A 76 -2.66 12.04 -2.19
C ASN A 76 -1.53 11.60 -3.15
N ARG A 77 -0.34 12.20 -3.06
CA ARG A 77 0.79 11.92 -3.96
C ARG A 77 1.97 11.27 -3.24
N LEU A 78 1.71 10.59 -2.13
CA LEU A 78 2.76 9.98 -1.32
C LEU A 78 3.37 8.80 -2.08
N SER A 79 4.70 8.82 -2.22
CA SER A 79 5.48 7.68 -2.73
C SER A 79 5.88 6.71 -1.62
N CYS A 80 5.84 7.16 -0.36
CA CYS A 80 6.05 6.31 0.79
C CYS A 80 5.46 6.88 2.09
N VAL A 81 4.99 6.00 2.97
CA VAL A 81 4.67 6.28 4.38
C VAL A 81 5.46 5.30 5.23
N HIS A 82 6.56 5.77 5.84
CA HIS A 82 7.36 4.92 6.71
C HIS A 82 6.68 4.75 8.08
N PRO A 83 6.65 3.54 8.65
CA PRO A 83 6.08 3.29 9.99
C PRO A 83 6.61 4.23 11.08
N VAL A 84 7.88 4.63 11.01
CA VAL A 84 8.50 5.58 11.97
C VAL A 84 7.81 6.96 12.00
N THR A 85 7.10 7.33 10.93
CA THR A 85 6.35 8.60 10.85
C THR A 85 4.96 8.51 11.45
N LEU A 86 4.48 7.30 11.77
CA LEU A 86 3.16 7.05 12.31
C LEU A 86 3.17 7.05 13.84
N PRO A 87 2.05 7.38 14.49
CA PRO A 87 1.93 7.24 15.93
C PRO A 87 1.80 5.76 16.32
N GLY A 88 2.48 5.36 17.40
CA GLY A 88 2.48 3.96 17.85
C GLY A 88 1.12 3.42 18.30
N GLY A 89 0.18 4.32 18.65
CA GLY A 89 -1.16 3.96 19.13
C GLY A 89 -2.28 4.07 18.08
N ILE A 90 -1.95 4.15 16.78
CA ILE A 90 -2.94 4.33 15.71
C ILE A 90 -3.81 3.08 15.53
N ASP A 91 -5.13 3.26 15.43
CA ASP A 91 -6.07 2.13 15.25
C ASP A 91 -6.47 1.97 13.78
N LYS A 92 -6.62 3.09 13.04
CA LYS A 92 -7.01 3.09 11.63
C LYS A 92 -6.17 4.04 10.79
N LEU A 93 -5.70 3.55 9.65
CA LEU A 93 -4.93 4.32 8.68
C LEU A 93 -5.46 4.07 7.27
N TYR A 94 -5.95 5.12 6.62
CA TYR A 94 -6.42 5.05 5.24
C TYR A 94 -5.41 5.73 4.31
N PHE A 95 -4.88 5.00 3.33
CA PHE A 95 -3.82 5.51 2.42
C PHE A 95 -4.04 5.15 0.94
N VAL A 96 -5.12 4.46 0.60
CA VAL A 96 -5.52 4.14 -0.79
C VAL A 96 -5.52 5.39 -1.69
N GLY A 97 -5.21 5.23 -2.98
CA GLY A 97 -5.13 6.36 -3.92
C GLY A 97 -3.83 7.15 -3.81
N ASN A 98 -2.80 6.60 -3.18
CA ASN A 98 -1.44 7.14 -3.21
C ASN A 98 -0.53 6.28 -4.09
N PRO A 99 0.40 6.89 -4.86
CA PRO A 99 1.38 6.17 -5.67
C PRO A 99 2.52 5.61 -4.81
N LEU A 100 2.20 4.86 -3.75
CA LEU A 100 3.21 4.26 -2.88
C LEU A 100 4.05 3.27 -3.67
N SER A 101 5.38 3.38 -3.53
CA SER A 101 6.28 2.37 -4.06
C SER A 101 5.98 1.01 -3.42
N PHE A 102 6.21 -0.06 -4.17
CA PHE A 102 5.93 -1.42 -3.73
C PHE A 102 6.60 -1.77 -2.40
N ASN A 103 7.91 -1.51 -2.27
CA ASN A 103 8.65 -1.77 -1.04
C ASN A 103 8.05 -0.99 0.14
N CYS A 104 7.64 0.26 -0.10
CA CYS A 104 7.01 1.03 0.96
C CYS A 104 5.64 0.47 1.37
N ARG A 105 4.78 0.15 0.40
CA ARG A 105 3.46 -0.46 0.67
C ARG A 105 3.63 -1.79 1.41
N ARG A 106 4.62 -2.60 1.03
CA ARG A 106 4.99 -3.85 1.74
C ARG A 106 5.33 -3.57 3.20
N GLN A 107 6.30 -2.69 3.47
CA GLN A 107 6.74 -2.39 4.83
C GLN A 107 5.60 -1.83 5.68
N LEU A 108 4.82 -0.92 5.10
CA LEU A 108 3.68 -0.29 5.76
C LEU A 108 2.58 -1.31 6.12
N THR A 109 2.16 -2.13 5.17
CA THR A 109 1.06 -3.10 5.37
C THR A 109 1.47 -4.26 6.30
N LEU A 110 2.74 -4.70 6.25
CA LEU A 110 3.28 -5.65 7.22
C LEU A 110 3.29 -5.05 8.63
N TRP A 111 3.78 -3.82 8.78
CA TRP A 111 3.76 -3.13 10.05
C TRP A 111 2.33 -2.98 10.59
N MET A 112 1.37 -2.58 9.74
CA MET A 112 -0.04 -2.48 10.12
C MET A 112 -0.60 -3.80 10.61
N ARG A 113 -0.33 -4.90 9.90
CA ARG A 113 -0.75 -6.24 10.30
C ARG A 113 -0.21 -6.60 11.68
N ASP A 114 1.10 -6.43 11.87
CA ASP A 114 1.78 -6.83 13.11
C ASP A 114 1.31 -6.01 14.32
N HIS A 115 0.81 -4.79 14.08
CA HIS A 115 0.29 -3.88 15.11
C HIS A 115 -1.25 -3.86 15.19
N GLY A 116 -1.95 -4.70 14.41
CA GLY A 116 -3.42 -4.75 14.40
C GLY A 116 -4.09 -3.48 13.87
N VAL A 117 -3.39 -2.66 13.09
CA VAL A 117 -3.91 -1.42 12.50
C VAL A 117 -4.86 -1.75 11.35
N SER A 118 -6.08 -1.24 11.42
CA SER A 118 -7.08 -1.41 10.37
C SER A 118 -6.84 -0.42 9.23
N TYR A 119 -6.54 -0.93 8.03
CA TYR A 119 -6.39 -0.12 6.82
C TYR A 119 -7.38 -0.49 5.71
N LYS A 120 -8.26 -1.47 5.98
CA LYS A 120 -9.25 -1.95 5.03
C LYS A 120 -10.49 -1.04 5.01
N ASN A 121 -10.90 -0.60 3.83
CA ASN A 121 -12.18 0.05 3.49
C ASN A 121 -12.72 -0.46 2.13
N GLU A 122 -13.92 -0.04 1.72
CA GLU A 122 -14.57 -0.44 0.45
C GLU A 122 -13.66 -0.26 -0.78
N LEU A 123 -12.80 0.76 -0.79
CA LEU A 123 -11.84 1.01 -1.87
C LEU A 123 -10.62 0.08 -1.78
N SER A 124 -10.17 -0.26 -0.58
CA SER A 124 -9.07 -1.21 -0.36
C SER A 124 -9.48 -2.65 -0.68
N GLU A 125 -10.77 -3.01 -0.61
CA GLU A 125 -11.23 -4.36 -0.96
C GLU A 125 -10.98 -4.65 -2.45
N LYS A 126 -11.10 -3.62 -3.31
CA LYS A 126 -10.72 -3.69 -4.72
C LYS A 126 -9.21 -3.81 -4.95
N GLU A 127 -8.38 -3.33 -4.01
CA GLU A 127 -6.91 -3.46 -4.06
C GLU A 127 -6.36 -4.61 -3.19
N ALA A 128 -7.22 -5.32 -2.44
CA ALA A 128 -6.81 -6.32 -1.45
C ALA A 128 -6.09 -7.53 -2.07
N TRP A 129 -6.24 -7.73 -3.39
CA TRP A 129 -5.50 -8.74 -4.14
C TRP A 129 -4.01 -8.39 -4.22
N LEU A 130 -3.65 -7.11 -4.36
CA LEU A 130 -2.26 -6.67 -4.42
C LEU A 130 -1.55 -6.89 -3.09
N ASP A 131 -2.24 -6.61 -1.97
CA ASP A 131 -1.72 -6.87 -0.63
C ASP A 131 -1.58 -8.37 -0.35
N LYS A 132 -2.48 -9.22 -0.86
CA LYS A 132 -2.33 -10.69 -0.75
C LYS A 132 -1.16 -11.22 -1.57
N LEU A 133 -0.97 -10.74 -2.79
CA LEU A 133 0.22 -11.08 -3.59
C LEU A 133 1.50 -10.61 -2.91
N LEU A 134 1.53 -9.36 -2.44
CA LEU A 134 2.62 -8.82 -1.63
C LEU A 134 2.98 -9.75 -0.48
N TRP A 135 1.99 -10.27 0.25
CA TRP A 135 2.22 -11.10 1.43
C TRP A 135 2.66 -12.52 1.09
N LEU A 136 2.19 -13.07 -0.03
CA LEU A 136 2.63 -14.36 -0.52
C LEU A 136 4.09 -14.28 -0.99
N CYS A 137 4.48 -13.24 -1.73
CA CYS A 137 5.79 -13.11 -2.37
C CYS A 137 6.88 -12.44 -1.51
N ALA A 138 6.51 -11.69 -0.48
CA ALA A 138 7.45 -10.96 0.38
C ALA A 138 8.21 -11.85 1.37
N ILE A 139 7.76 -13.09 1.60
CA ILE A 139 8.39 -14.01 2.55
C ILE A 139 9.53 -14.72 1.83
N GLY A 140 10.63 -14.02 1.51
CA GLY A 140 11.83 -14.70 0.99
C GLY A 140 12.80 -13.84 0.19
N ASP A 141 12.33 -13.06 -0.80
CA ASP A 141 13.23 -12.42 -1.77
C ASP A 141 13.08 -10.88 -1.83
N ALA A 142 14.21 -10.18 -1.79
CA ALA A 142 14.28 -8.72 -1.82
C ALA A 142 14.24 -8.14 -3.25
N SER A 143 14.65 -8.90 -4.27
CA SER A 143 14.75 -8.44 -5.66
C SER A 143 13.37 -8.27 -6.30
N VAL A 144 12.48 -9.25 -6.14
CA VAL A 144 11.07 -9.21 -6.55
C VAL A 144 10.32 -8.11 -5.80
N ALA A 145 10.70 -7.85 -4.55
CA ALA A 145 10.11 -6.78 -3.75
C ALA A 145 10.52 -5.35 -4.16
N ASN A 146 11.47 -5.20 -5.08
CA ASN A 146 12.05 -3.89 -5.40
C ASN A 146 11.59 -3.31 -6.77
N SER A 147 10.85 -4.05 -7.60
CA SER A 147 10.47 -3.57 -8.94
C SER A 147 8.97 -3.69 -9.23
N GLU A 148 8.28 -2.56 -9.16
CA GLU A 148 6.88 -2.41 -9.56
C GLU A 148 6.67 -2.67 -11.07
N VAL A 149 7.68 -2.34 -11.89
CA VAL A 149 7.68 -2.59 -13.34
C VAL A 149 7.79 -4.08 -13.64
N LEU A 150 8.67 -4.81 -12.95
CA LEU A 150 8.79 -6.27 -13.17
C LEU A 150 7.56 -7.03 -12.67
N MET A 151 6.93 -6.58 -11.59
CA MET A 151 5.67 -7.17 -11.11
C MET A 151 4.49 -6.86 -12.05
N LYS A 152 4.28 -5.59 -12.43
CA LYS A 152 3.15 -5.23 -13.30
C LYS A 152 3.36 -5.67 -14.75
N GLU A 153 4.56 -5.51 -15.31
CA GLU A 153 4.80 -5.88 -16.70
C GLU A 153 5.08 -7.37 -16.82
N CYS A 154 6.05 -7.95 -16.08
CA CYS A 154 6.39 -9.36 -16.29
C CYS A 154 5.32 -10.32 -15.75
N VAL A 155 4.70 -10.08 -14.58
CA VAL A 155 3.64 -10.99 -14.07
C VAL A 155 2.36 -10.84 -14.89
N ILE A 156 1.93 -9.62 -15.24
CA ILE A 156 0.73 -9.42 -16.09
C ILE A 156 1.00 -9.84 -17.54
N LEU A 157 2.18 -9.59 -18.13
CA LEU A 157 2.52 -10.11 -19.48
C LEU A 157 2.63 -11.63 -19.49
N ASN A 158 3.12 -12.25 -18.41
CA ASN A 158 3.17 -13.70 -18.30
C ASN A 158 1.75 -14.29 -18.12
N LEU A 159 0.89 -13.66 -17.29
CA LEU A 159 -0.55 -13.96 -17.21
C LEU A 159 -1.24 -13.84 -18.58
N PHE A 160 -0.99 -12.76 -19.31
CA PHE A 160 -1.57 -12.48 -20.62
C PHE A 160 -1.06 -13.44 -21.70
N ASN A 161 0.22 -13.80 -21.67
CA ASN A 161 0.81 -14.72 -22.63
C ASN A 161 0.39 -16.16 -22.41
N GLN A 162 0.30 -16.65 -21.16
CA GLN A 162 -0.20 -18.00 -20.86
C GLN A 162 -1.69 -18.16 -21.22
N LEU A 163 -2.50 -17.12 -20.98
CA LEU A 163 -3.90 -17.08 -21.42
C LEU A 163 -4.04 -17.10 -22.95
N ARG A 164 -3.15 -16.43 -23.68
CA ARG A 164 -3.19 -16.33 -25.15
C ARG A 164 -2.76 -17.62 -25.87
N THR A 165 -1.81 -18.36 -25.29
CA THR A 165 -1.21 -19.53 -25.98
C THR A 165 -1.73 -20.87 -25.46
N GLY A 166 -2.42 -20.91 -24.31
CA GLY A 166 -2.91 -22.16 -23.71
C GLY A 166 -1.79 -23.12 -23.30
N LEU A 167 -0.55 -22.63 -23.19
CA LEU A 167 0.61 -23.43 -22.85
C LEU A 167 0.77 -23.55 -21.33
N GLU A 168 0.89 -24.79 -20.85
CA GLU A 168 1.13 -25.13 -19.44
C GLU A 168 2.64 -25.10 -19.06
N THR A 169 3.53 -24.74 -19.98
CA THR A 169 4.99 -24.85 -19.81
C THR A 169 5.76 -23.56 -20.13
N ALA A 170 6.99 -23.48 -19.61
CA ALA A 170 7.89 -22.31 -19.58
C ALA A 170 8.37 -21.76 -20.94
N GLU A 171 7.80 -22.21 -22.07
CA GLU A 171 8.16 -21.79 -23.44
C GLU A 171 7.34 -20.59 -23.95
N SER A 172 6.63 -19.90 -23.06
CA SER A 172 5.75 -18.77 -23.41
C SER A 172 6.54 -17.48 -23.69
N TYR A 173 6.95 -17.26 -24.95
CA TYR A 173 7.60 -16.04 -25.50
C TYR A 173 8.93 -15.67 -24.79
N PRO A 174 9.96 -15.16 -25.49
CA PRO A 174 11.17 -14.70 -24.82
C PRO A 174 10.83 -13.48 -23.95
N LEU A 175 10.59 -13.72 -22.66
CA LEU A 175 10.63 -12.70 -21.64
C LEU A 175 12.07 -12.15 -21.58
N ALA A 176 12.22 -10.87 -21.26
CA ALA A 176 13.54 -10.35 -20.89
C ALA A 176 14.14 -11.21 -19.77
N VAL A 177 15.46 -11.38 -19.73
CA VAL A 177 16.15 -12.28 -18.78
C VAL A 177 15.70 -12.01 -17.32
N ASP A 178 15.54 -10.74 -16.97
CA ASP A 178 15.10 -10.31 -15.63
C ASP A 178 13.65 -10.69 -15.30
N CYS A 179 12.78 -10.77 -16.32
CA CYS A 179 11.39 -11.20 -16.15
C CYS A 179 11.27 -12.72 -15.92
N ALA A 180 12.18 -13.51 -16.48
CA ALA A 180 12.17 -14.97 -16.29
C ALA A 180 12.59 -15.34 -14.86
N ALA A 181 13.62 -14.67 -14.33
CA ALA A 181 14.06 -14.84 -12.94
C ALA A 181 12.94 -14.46 -11.95
N ALA A 182 12.36 -13.26 -12.09
CA ALA A 182 11.29 -12.80 -11.20
C ALA A 182 10.02 -13.69 -11.24
N ARG A 183 9.75 -14.34 -12.38
CA ARG A 183 8.68 -15.35 -12.51
C ARG A 183 9.01 -16.59 -11.68
N ASP A 184 10.21 -17.12 -11.82
CA ASP A 184 10.60 -18.37 -11.19
C ASP A 184 10.64 -18.20 -9.65
N ASP A 185 11.15 -17.06 -9.16
CA ASP A 185 11.13 -16.68 -7.75
C ASP A 185 9.70 -16.61 -7.17
N LEU A 186 8.75 -16.08 -7.95
CA LEU A 186 7.33 -16.03 -7.58
C LEU A 186 6.72 -17.44 -7.48
N THR A 187 7.00 -18.29 -8.46
CA THR A 187 6.50 -19.67 -8.48
C THR A 187 7.03 -20.46 -7.28
N ASP A 188 8.33 -20.35 -7.00
CA ASP A 188 8.96 -21.03 -5.86
C ASP A 188 8.36 -20.58 -4.53
N CYS A 189 8.13 -19.27 -4.38
CA CYS A 189 7.51 -18.70 -3.18
C CYS A 189 6.08 -19.23 -2.94
N ILE A 190 5.29 -19.38 -4.00
CA ILE A 190 3.92 -19.93 -3.91
C ILE A 190 3.95 -21.43 -3.61
N ILE A 191 4.91 -22.17 -4.18
CA ILE A 191 5.12 -23.59 -3.90
C ILE A 191 5.50 -23.82 -2.44
N GLU A 192 6.36 -22.97 -1.86
CA GLU A 192 6.75 -23.08 -0.45
C GLU A 192 5.56 -22.89 0.51
N GLN A 193 4.59 -22.03 0.15
CA GLN A 193 3.38 -21.80 0.94
C GLN A 193 2.31 -22.89 0.74
N ALA A 194 2.24 -23.50 -0.44
CA ALA A 194 1.36 -24.62 -0.72
C ALA A 194 1.97 -25.93 -0.16
N GLN A 195 1.56 -26.35 1.04
CA GLN A 195 2.02 -27.59 1.69
C GLN A 195 2.21 -28.74 0.68
N LYS A 196 3.37 -29.42 0.79
CA LYS A 196 3.79 -30.61 0.01
C LYS A 196 2.60 -31.41 -0.51
N PHE A 197 2.64 -31.80 -1.79
CA PHE A 197 1.69 -32.65 -2.54
C PHE A 197 0.78 -31.93 -3.55
N LYS A 198 1.37 -31.12 -4.44
CA LYS A 198 1.00 -31.12 -5.86
C LYS A 198 2.18 -30.57 -6.66
N LEU A 199 2.54 -31.20 -7.78
CA LEU A 199 3.43 -30.57 -8.75
C LEU A 199 2.68 -29.35 -9.29
N LEU A 200 2.98 -28.17 -8.74
CA LEU A 200 2.41 -26.92 -9.20
C LEU A 200 3.25 -26.45 -10.37
N THR A 201 2.67 -26.51 -11.58
CA THR A 201 3.27 -25.87 -12.75
C THR A 201 3.00 -24.36 -12.68
N ASN A 202 3.78 -23.57 -13.42
CA ASN A 202 3.51 -22.14 -13.62
C ASN A 202 2.05 -21.90 -14.05
N GLY A 203 1.50 -22.76 -14.92
CA GLY A 203 0.11 -22.71 -15.35
C GLY A 203 -0.89 -23.01 -14.23
N ASN A 204 -0.58 -23.92 -13.30
CA ASN A 204 -1.43 -24.17 -12.13
C ASN A 204 -1.44 -22.98 -11.16
N VAL A 205 -0.27 -22.40 -10.88
CA VAL A 205 -0.14 -21.22 -10.02
C VAL A 205 -0.96 -20.06 -10.59
N ILE A 206 -0.81 -19.80 -11.88
CA ILE A 206 -1.54 -18.74 -12.58
C ILE A 206 -3.03 -19.01 -12.65
N LYS A 207 -3.45 -20.27 -12.87
CA LYS A 207 -4.87 -20.66 -12.85
C LYS A 207 -5.51 -20.40 -11.49
N GLU A 208 -4.86 -20.78 -10.39
CA GLU A 208 -5.37 -20.51 -9.03
C GLU A 208 -5.42 -19.00 -8.75
N LEU A 209 -4.41 -18.25 -9.19
CA LEU A 209 -4.36 -16.79 -9.08
C LEU A 209 -5.50 -16.12 -9.86
N LEU A 210 -5.77 -16.58 -11.08
CA LEU A 210 -6.84 -16.08 -11.93
C LEU A 210 -8.23 -16.44 -11.40
N LEU A 211 -8.42 -17.66 -10.86
CA LEU A 211 -9.66 -18.05 -10.20
C LEU A 211 -9.92 -17.17 -8.97
N TYR A 212 -8.86 -16.86 -8.23
CA TYR A 212 -8.94 -15.95 -7.08
C TYR A 212 -9.30 -14.53 -7.49
N ILE A 213 -8.65 -13.98 -8.53
CA ILE A 213 -8.97 -12.67 -9.09
C ILE A 213 -10.40 -12.64 -9.62
N HIS A 214 -10.83 -13.67 -10.36
CA HIS A 214 -12.17 -13.76 -10.89
C HIS A 214 -13.22 -13.76 -9.78
N GLN A 215 -13.03 -14.56 -8.71
CA GLN A 215 -13.90 -14.57 -7.53
C GLN A 215 -13.90 -13.21 -6.80
N ALA A 216 -12.77 -12.54 -6.74
CA ALA A 216 -12.68 -11.20 -6.15
C ALA A 216 -13.43 -10.14 -6.99
N MET A 217 -13.46 -10.29 -8.32
CA MET A 217 -14.13 -9.37 -9.23
C MET A 217 -15.62 -9.65 -9.44
N SER A 218 -16.08 -10.88 -9.20
CA SER A 218 -17.48 -11.30 -9.37
C SER A 218 -18.34 -11.17 -8.11
N ASN A 219 -17.72 -10.83 -6.97
CA ASN A 219 -18.42 -10.45 -5.74
C ASN A 219 -18.59 -8.91 -5.61
N VAL A 220 -18.53 -8.20 -6.74
CA VAL A 220 -18.90 -6.79 -6.92
C VAL A 220 -20.17 -6.73 -7.75
#